data_AF-A0A9P6GKR9-F1
#
_entry.id   AF-A0A9P6GKR9-F1
#
_cell.length_a   1.000
_cell.length_b   1.000
_cell.length_c   1.000
_cell.angle_alpha   90.00
_cell.angle_beta   90.00
_cell.angle_gamma   90.00
#
_symmetry.space_group_name_H-M   'P 1'
#
loop_
_entity.id
_entity.type
_entity.pdbx_description
1 polymer ?
#
loop_
_entity_poly.entity_id
_entity_poly.type
_entity_poly.pdbx_seq_one_letter_code
_entity_poly.pdbx_strand_id
1 'polypeptide(L)'
;MSGSSDANRQYAQAPHEKELGPHEIYQTHKGLLREIVANDHFGGGEEQVPAGIVDQWVAAMEPRSKIILPLNIKGFYGGSLRASIPIEVSRGSYKHIIYETADKAKVDKYARRMLVALSVLDVDDLAQREPLLGAAALWHVALAQVRLPEFSEALRSTLQKYQVVRPKVNVTDSKMPQAARLKTRLMSVAQELDNQAALVTLNSWLFDA
;
A
#
# COMPACT_ATOMS: atom_id res chain seq x y z
N MET A 1 11.61 -5.44 27.00
CA MET A 1 11.51 -5.03 25.58
C MET A 1 10.93 -6.20 24.78
N SER A 2 9.60 -6.29 24.63
CA SER A 2 8.95 -7.32 23.79
C SER A 2 7.50 -6.98 23.39
N GLY A 3 7.06 -5.72 23.48
CA GLY A 3 5.65 -5.35 23.24
C GLY A 3 5.27 -5.10 21.78
N SER A 4 6.25 -4.90 20.89
CA SER A 4 6.01 -4.51 19.48
C SER A 4 5.77 -5.71 18.56
N SER A 5 6.36 -6.89 18.83
CA SER A 5 6.21 -8.07 17.95
C SER A 5 4.82 -8.69 18.00
N ASP A 6 4.16 -8.65 19.16
CA ASP A 6 2.90 -9.36 19.39
C ASP A 6 1.69 -8.55 18.92
N ALA A 7 1.73 -7.21 19.06
CA ALA A 7 0.74 -6.32 18.45
C ALA A 7 0.80 -6.38 16.90
N ASN A 8 2.02 -6.46 16.34
CA ASN A 8 2.23 -6.63 14.89
C ASN A 8 1.75 -8.01 14.38
N ARG A 9 1.82 -9.06 15.21
CA ARG A 9 1.30 -10.40 14.88
C ARG A 9 -0.21 -10.52 15.06
N GLN A 10 -0.80 -9.91 16.08
CA GLN A 10 -2.24 -9.97 16.34
C GLN A 10 -3.06 -9.25 15.26
N TYR A 11 -2.55 -8.14 14.70
CA TYR A 11 -3.21 -7.43 13.61
C TYR A 11 -2.99 -8.07 12.23
N ALA A 12 -1.96 -8.91 12.11
CA ALA A 12 -1.62 -9.66 10.90
C ALA A 12 -2.49 -10.90 10.65
N GLN A 13 -3.30 -11.33 11.63
CA GLN A 13 -3.88 -12.67 11.67
C GLN A 13 -5.38 -12.79 11.38
N ALA A 14 -6.13 -11.74 11.07
CA ALA A 14 -7.58 -11.90 10.83
C ALA A 14 -8.20 -10.76 9.99
N PRO A 15 -9.32 -11.03 9.29
CA PRO A 15 -10.02 -10.08 8.42
C PRO A 15 -10.84 -9.05 9.21
N HIS A 16 -10.20 -8.38 10.17
CA HIS A 16 -10.84 -7.38 11.04
C HIS A 16 -10.74 -5.93 10.52
N GLU A 17 -10.29 -5.73 9.28
CA GLU A 17 -10.40 -4.42 8.59
C GLU A 17 -11.85 -3.99 8.28
N LYS A 18 -12.86 -4.71 8.79
CA LYS A 18 -14.27 -4.36 8.57
C LYS A 18 -14.85 -3.30 9.51
N GLU A 19 -14.11 -2.76 10.48
CA GLU A 19 -14.70 -1.83 11.47
C GLU A 19 -13.94 -0.53 11.78
N LEU A 20 -12.67 -0.37 11.38
CA LEU A 20 -11.93 0.87 11.66
C LEU A 20 -11.83 1.75 10.41
N GLY A 21 -12.20 3.03 10.56
CA GLY A 21 -11.99 4.03 9.53
C GLY A 21 -10.51 4.42 9.41
N PRO A 22 -10.14 5.15 8.34
CA PRO A 22 -8.76 5.58 8.13
C PRO A 22 -8.15 6.35 9.32
N HIS A 23 -8.97 7.13 10.03
CA HIS A 23 -8.51 7.93 11.17
C HIS A 23 -8.14 7.04 12.37
N GLU A 24 -8.99 6.06 12.69
CA GLU A 24 -8.72 5.09 13.75
C GLU A 24 -7.45 4.28 13.45
N ILE A 25 -7.31 3.83 12.21
CA ILE A 25 -6.11 3.14 11.72
C ILE A 25 -4.86 3.99 11.90
N TYR A 26 -4.92 5.27 11.53
CA TYR A 26 -3.79 6.19 11.74
C TYR A 26 -3.40 6.30 13.22
N GLN A 27 -4.37 6.46 14.12
CA GLN A 27 -4.08 6.54 15.57
C GLN A 27 -3.45 5.25 16.09
N THR A 28 -3.96 4.09 15.68
CA THR A 28 -3.42 2.78 16.08
C THR A 28 -2.00 2.56 15.57
N HIS A 29 -1.71 2.93 14.33
CA HIS A 29 -0.43 2.61 13.68
C HIS A 29 0.56 3.77 13.62
N LYS A 30 0.30 4.90 14.26
CA LYS A 30 1.16 6.10 14.20
C LYS A 30 2.64 5.81 14.45
N GLY A 31 2.96 4.98 15.45
CA GLY A 31 4.34 4.58 15.74
C GLY A 31 4.97 3.76 14.62
N LEU A 32 4.24 2.80 14.06
CA LEU A 32 4.72 2.00 12.92
C LEU A 32 4.84 2.85 11.65
N LEU A 33 3.91 3.76 11.39
CA LEU A 33 4.01 4.71 10.27
C LEU A 33 5.28 5.55 10.38
N ARG A 34 5.64 6.00 11.59
CA ARG A 34 6.91 6.68 11.86
C ARG A 34 8.10 5.81 11.50
N GLU A 35 8.11 4.55 11.93
CA GLU A 35 9.18 3.60 11.59
C GLU A 35 9.29 3.37 10.08
N ILE A 36 8.16 3.24 9.38
CA ILE A 36 8.14 3.02 7.92
C ILE A 36 8.71 4.25 7.21
N VAL A 37 8.30 5.46 7.61
CA VAL A 37 8.83 6.70 7.02
C VAL A 37 10.34 6.79 7.24
N ALA A 38 10.81 6.60 8.47
CA ALA A 38 12.23 6.73 8.81
C ALA A 38 13.12 5.66 8.16
N ASN A 39 12.70 4.40 8.23
CA ASN A 39 13.55 3.27 7.83
C ASN A 39 13.29 2.81 6.40
N ASP A 40 12.03 2.72 5.99
CA ASP A 40 11.67 2.15 4.69
C ASP A 40 11.64 3.23 3.61
N HIS A 41 11.12 4.43 3.89
CA HIS A 41 11.11 5.51 2.90
C HIS A 41 12.48 6.18 2.82
N PHE A 42 12.97 6.80 3.90
CA PHE A 42 14.24 7.53 3.90
C PHE A 42 15.49 6.63 3.94
N GLY A 43 15.39 5.38 4.42
CA GLY A 43 16.47 4.39 4.27
C GLY A 43 17.62 4.47 5.28
N GLY A 44 17.61 5.42 6.23
CA GLY A 44 18.71 5.67 7.16
C GLY A 44 18.35 5.62 8.64
N GLY A 45 17.07 5.41 8.98
CA GLY A 45 16.58 5.57 10.35
C GLY A 45 16.52 7.03 10.79
N GLU A 46 15.96 7.29 11.97
CA GLU A 46 15.70 8.66 12.44
C GLU A 46 16.96 9.50 12.61
N GLU A 47 18.11 8.88 12.86
CA GLU A 47 19.40 9.57 13.07
C GLU A 47 19.97 10.19 11.79
N GLN A 48 19.57 9.67 10.62
CA GLN A 48 20.06 10.15 9.31
C GLN A 48 19.08 11.09 8.62
N VAL A 49 17.85 11.21 9.14
CA VAL A 49 16.84 12.13 8.64
C VAL A 49 16.89 13.42 9.46
N PRO A 50 16.86 14.61 8.83
CA PRO A 50 16.81 15.86 9.58
C PRO A 50 15.67 15.87 10.61
N ALA A 51 15.97 16.40 11.80
CA ALA A 51 15.03 16.41 12.92
C ALA A 51 13.67 17.00 12.51
N GLY A 52 12.59 16.30 12.89
CA GLY A 52 11.21 16.71 12.62
C GLY A 52 10.68 16.39 11.22
N ILE A 53 11.49 15.95 10.26
CA ILE A 53 10.99 15.58 8.91
C ILE A 53 10.11 14.33 8.97
N VAL A 54 10.51 13.31 9.74
CA VAL A 54 9.69 12.10 9.94
C VAL A 54 8.32 12.48 10.53
N ASP A 55 8.31 13.35 11.55
CA ASP A 55 7.07 13.85 12.17
C ASP A 55 6.17 14.59 11.18
N GLN A 56 6.74 15.45 10.34
CA GLN A 56 5.99 16.19 9.33
C GLN A 56 5.34 15.26 8.31
N TRP A 57 6.05 14.22 7.87
CA TRP A 57 5.52 13.22 6.95
C TRP A 57 4.40 12.41 7.58
N VAL A 58 4.59 11.92 8.81
CA VAL A 58 3.55 11.17 9.54
C VAL A 58 2.32 12.06 9.76
N ALA A 59 2.49 13.32 10.16
CA ALA A 59 1.39 14.25 10.36
C ALA A 59 0.67 14.65 9.06
N ALA A 60 1.38 14.65 7.92
CA ALA A 60 0.77 14.86 6.61
C ALA A 60 -0.08 13.66 6.16
N MET A 61 0.22 12.46 6.65
CA MET A 61 -0.57 11.23 6.41
C MET A 61 -1.84 11.13 7.27
N GLU A 62 -1.98 11.97 8.30
CA GLU A 62 -3.18 11.97 9.14
C GLU A 62 -4.44 12.27 8.29
N PRO A 63 -5.45 11.39 8.32
CA PRO A 63 -6.71 11.65 7.64
C PRO A 63 -7.35 12.94 8.16
N ARG A 64 -7.76 13.82 7.24
CA ARG A 64 -8.29 15.16 7.54
C ARG A 64 -7.27 16.12 8.17
N SER A 65 -5.97 15.84 8.05
CA SER A 65 -4.90 16.76 8.45
C SER A 65 -5.12 18.16 7.86
N LYS A 66 -5.05 19.17 8.74
CA LYS A 66 -5.16 20.59 8.38
C LYS A 66 -3.80 21.23 8.05
N ILE A 67 -2.72 20.44 8.05
CA ILE A 67 -1.40 20.93 7.67
C ILE A 67 -1.46 21.45 6.24
N ILE A 68 -1.12 22.72 6.08
CA ILE A 68 -1.06 23.36 4.77
C ILE A 68 0.15 22.79 4.03
N LEU A 69 -0.12 22.07 2.95
CA LEU A 69 0.91 21.60 2.04
C LEU A 69 1.14 22.67 0.95
N PRO A 70 2.36 22.78 0.40
CA PRO A 70 2.65 23.76 -0.65
C PRO A 70 1.70 23.63 -1.85
N LEU A 71 1.00 24.72 -2.18
CA LEU A 71 -0.08 24.74 -3.19
C LEU A 71 0.39 24.45 -4.63
N ASN A 72 1.66 24.70 -4.92
CA ASN A 72 2.23 24.57 -6.27
C ASN A 72 3.08 23.31 -6.46
N ILE A 73 3.09 22.39 -5.48
CA ILE A 73 3.82 21.14 -5.57
C ILE A 73 2.83 20.03 -5.94
N LYS A 74 2.99 19.49 -7.15
CA LYS A 74 2.28 18.26 -7.54
C LYS A 74 2.78 17.11 -6.68
N GLY A 75 1.86 16.24 -6.28
CA GLY A 75 2.21 14.97 -5.63
C GLY A 75 3.04 14.08 -6.54
N PHE A 76 3.63 13.02 -5.96
CA PHE A 76 4.58 12.12 -6.64
C PHE A 76 4.02 11.48 -7.92
N TYR A 77 2.70 11.39 -8.02
CA TYR A 77 1.97 10.82 -9.16
C TYR A 77 1.17 11.87 -9.95
N GLY A 78 1.46 13.17 -9.79
CA GLY A 78 0.84 14.26 -10.55
C GLY A 78 -0.49 14.80 -10.02
N GLY A 79 -1.00 14.25 -8.91
CA GLY A 79 -2.23 14.70 -8.22
C GLY A 79 -1.96 15.37 -6.88
N SER A 80 -2.87 15.21 -5.93
CA SER A 80 -2.77 15.67 -4.54
C SER A 80 -1.50 15.18 -3.86
N LEU A 81 -0.72 16.13 -3.35
CA LEU A 81 0.48 15.82 -2.57
C LEU A 81 0.12 14.98 -1.33
N ARG A 82 -0.96 15.34 -0.62
CA ARG A 82 -1.38 14.63 0.60
C ARG A 82 -1.70 13.17 0.31
N ALA A 83 -2.49 12.89 -0.72
CA ALA A 83 -2.86 11.51 -1.06
C ALA A 83 -1.68 10.72 -1.66
N SER A 84 -0.69 11.41 -2.24
CA SER A 84 0.50 10.74 -2.78
C SER A 84 1.51 10.30 -1.72
N ILE A 85 1.54 10.92 -0.53
CA ILE A 85 2.49 10.59 0.53
C ILE A 85 2.34 9.14 1.01
N PRO A 86 1.14 8.66 1.42
CA PRO A 86 0.94 7.26 1.80
C PRO A 86 1.37 6.24 0.74
N ILE A 87 1.11 6.55 -0.53
CA ILE A 87 1.50 5.71 -1.67
C ILE A 87 3.03 5.66 -1.80
N GLU A 88 3.70 6.81 -1.66
CA GLU A 88 5.15 6.89 -1.73
C GLU A 88 5.84 6.22 -0.53
N VAL A 89 5.27 6.32 0.66
CA VAL A 89 5.74 5.61 1.85
C VAL A 89 5.62 4.09 1.66
N SER A 90 4.48 3.62 1.12
CA SER A 90 4.29 2.22 0.76
C SER A 90 5.30 1.74 -0.29
N ARG A 91 5.58 2.55 -1.31
CA ARG A 91 6.64 2.28 -2.30
C ARG A 91 8.03 2.17 -1.63
N GLY A 92 8.27 2.94 -0.57
CA GLY A 92 9.47 2.81 0.28
C GLY A 92 9.65 1.39 0.82
N SER A 93 8.61 0.78 1.38
CA SER A 93 8.66 -0.63 1.84
C SER A 93 8.82 -1.61 0.68
N TYR A 94 8.16 -1.37 -0.46
CA TYR A 94 8.24 -2.25 -1.63
C TYR A 94 9.67 -2.45 -2.15
N LYS A 95 10.53 -1.42 -2.08
CA LYS A 95 11.93 -1.51 -2.56
C LYS A 95 12.74 -2.62 -1.87
N HIS A 96 12.33 -3.02 -0.67
CA HIS A 96 12.99 -4.09 0.10
C HIS A 96 12.56 -5.50 -0.34
N ILE A 97 11.46 -5.62 -1.10
CA ILE A 97 10.83 -6.90 -1.45
C ILE A 97 10.51 -7.08 -2.94
N ILE A 98 10.89 -6.12 -3.78
CA ILE A 98 10.65 -6.18 -5.23
C ILE A 98 11.33 -7.38 -5.90
N TYR A 99 12.54 -7.74 -5.46
CA TYR A 99 13.32 -8.88 -5.96
C TYR A 99 13.56 -9.95 -4.90
N GLU A 100 12.86 -9.87 -3.77
CA GLU A 100 13.00 -10.81 -2.65
C GLU A 100 11.84 -11.80 -2.65
N THR A 101 12.17 -13.08 -2.76
CA THR A 101 11.18 -14.17 -2.71
C THR A 101 11.65 -15.35 -1.85
N ALA A 102 12.93 -15.40 -1.47
CA ALA A 102 13.49 -16.44 -0.63
C ALA A 102 13.23 -16.18 0.85
N ASP A 103 13.38 -14.92 1.30
CA ASP A 103 13.10 -14.52 2.68
C ASP A 103 11.61 -14.20 2.87
N LYS A 104 10.81 -15.24 3.07
CA LYS A 104 9.35 -15.11 3.29
C LYS A 104 8.99 -14.22 4.49
N ALA A 105 9.81 -14.21 5.54
CA ALA A 105 9.55 -13.39 6.73
C ALA A 105 9.75 -11.89 6.42
N LYS A 106 10.78 -11.56 5.65
CA LYS A 106 11.02 -10.20 5.15
C LYS A 106 9.93 -9.76 4.17
N VAL A 107 9.50 -10.65 3.27
CA VAL A 107 8.37 -10.40 2.35
C VAL A 107 7.11 -10.07 3.12
N ASP A 108 6.74 -10.89 4.10
CA ASP A 108 5.57 -10.67 4.97
C ASP A 108 5.65 -9.33 5.69
N LYS A 109 6.78 -9.05 6.37
CA LYS A 109 7.00 -7.81 7.12
C LYS A 109 6.75 -6.57 6.26
N TYR A 110 7.39 -6.48 5.10
CA TYR A 110 7.30 -5.28 4.27
C TYR A 110 5.98 -5.20 3.50
N ALA A 111 5.37 -6.33 3.12
CA ALA A 111 4.03 -6.33 2.54
C ALA A 111 2.99 -5.79 3.53
N ARG A 112 3.06 -6.15 4.82
CA ARG A 112 2.19 -5.57 5.85
C ARG A 112 2.44 -4.09 6.07
N ARG A 113 3.70 -3.67 6.08
CA ARG A 113 4.06 -2.24 6.17
C ARG A 113 3.50 -1.44 4.99
N MET A 114 3.52 -2.01 3.78
CA MET A 114 2.86 -1.40 2.61
C MET A 114 1.36 -1.21 2.84
N LEU A 115 0.65 -2.20 3.41
CA LEU A 115 -0.78 -2.10 3.71
C LEU A 115 -1.07 -1.06 4.79
N VAL A 116 -0.30 -1.04 5.88
CA VAL A 116 -0.43 -0.04 6.95
C VAL A 116 -0.20 1.38 6.42
N ALA A 117 0.79 1.56 5.55
CA ALA A 117 1.03 2.87 4.93
C ALA A 117 -0.15 3.32 4.07
N LEU A 118 -0.81 2.40 3.35
CA LEU A 118 -1.93 2.71 2.45
C LEU A 118 -3.28 2.83 3.15
N SER A 119 -3.46 2.19 4.31
CA SER A 119 -4.76 2.11 5.00
C SER A 119 -5.24 3.43 5.61
N VAL A 120 -4.38 4.44 5.68
CA VAL A 120 -4.77 5.83 6.02
C VAL A 120 -5.48 6.54 4.87
N LEU A 121 -5.55 5.95 3.67
CA LEU A 121 -6.32 6.46 2.55
C LEU A 121 -7.73 5.87 2.55
N ASP A 122 -8.73 6.73 2.35
CA ASP A 122 -10.01 6.29 1.81
C ASP A 122 -9.84 6.08 0.29
N VAL A 123 -9.48 4.85 -0.09
CA VAL A 123 -9.17 4.51 -1.48
C VAL A 123 -10.40 4.61 -2.38
N ASP A 124 -11.60 4.36 -1.86
CA ASP A 124 -12.84 4.42 -2.64
C ASP A 124 -13.21 5.87 -2.98
N ASP A 125 -13.16 6.77 -2.00
CA ASP A 125 -13.33 8.20 -2.21
C ASP A 125 -12.20 8.79 -3.07
N LEU A 126 -10.95 8.38 -2.84
CA LEU A 126 -9.81 8.81 -3.66
C LEU A 126 -9.95 8.39 -5.12
N ALA A 127 -10.41 7.18 -5.40
CA ALA A 127 -10.61 6.67 -6.76
C ALA A 127 -11.71 7.41 -7.54
N GLN A 128 -12.66 8.04 -6.84
CA GLN A 128 -13.67 8.89 -7.45
C GLN A 128 -13.13 10.30 -7.72
N ARG A 129 -12.45 10.92 -6.76
CA ARG A 129 -11.96 12.30 -6.86
C ARG A 129 -10.70 12.44 -7.70
N GLU A 130 -9.77 11.50 -7.57
CA GLU A 130 -8.46 11.49 -8.23
C GLU A 130 -8.12 10.09 -8.76
N PRO A 131 -8.73 9.64 -9.88
CA PRO A 131 -8.61 8.27 -10.37
C PRO A 131 -7.16 7.79 -10.57
N LEU A 132 -6.24 8.69 -10.94
CA LEU A 132 -4.82 8.40 -11.07
C LEU A 132 -4.21 7.95 -9.72
N LEU A 133 -4.51 8.66 -8.62
CA LEU A 133 -4.02 8.29 -7.30
C LEU A 133 -4.76 7.07 -6.74
N GLY A 134 -6.07 6.96 -6.98
CA GLY A 134 -6.85 5.78 -6.57
C GLY A 134 -6.35 4.50 -7.25
N ALA A 135 -6.08 4.54 -8.55
CA ALA A 135 -5.50 3.41 -9.26
C ALA A 135 -4.08 3.10 -8.78
N ALA A 136 -3.25 4.11 -8.50
CA ALA A 136 -1.92 3.90 -7.94
C ALA A 136 -2.00 3.21 -6.57
N ALA A 137 -2.86 3.70 -5.67
CA ALA A 137 -3.07 3.08 -4.36
C ALA A 137 -3.53 1.62 -4.49
N LEU A 138 -4.56 1.35 -5.28
CA LEU A 138 -5.07 -0.01 -5.52
C LEU A 138 -4.01 -0.95 -6.10
N TRP A 139 -3.15 -0.46 -7.01
CA TRP A 139 -2.04 -1.25 -7.54
C TRP A 139 -1.05 -1.63 -6.43
N HIS A 140 -0.65 -0.69 -5.57
CA HIS A 140 0.25 -0.98 -4.46
C HIS A 140 -0.40 -1.88 -3.38
N VAL A 141 -1.71 -1.72 -3.13
CA VAL A 141 -2.47 -2.64 -2.27
C VAL A 141 -2.43 -4.06 -2.84
N ALA A 142 -2.71 -4.23 -4.13
CA ALA A 142 -2.68 -5.56 -4.77
C ALA A 142 -1.29 -6.20 -4.72
N LEU A 143 -0.22 -5.40 -4.90
CA LEU A 143 1.16 -5.85 -4.75
C LEU A 143 1.47 -6.35 -3.34
N ALA A 144 0.91 -5.73 -2.30
CA ALA A 144 1.09 -6.20 -0.93
C ALA A 144 0.23 -7.43 -0.64
N GLN A 145 -1.06 -7.40 -0.98
CA GLN A 145 -2.01 -8.49 -0.70
C GLN A 145 -1.63 -9.80 -1.40
N VAL A 146 -1.10 -9.76 -2.64
CA VAL A 146 -0.65 -10.98 -3.34
C VAL A 146 0.47 -11.73 -2.61
N ARG A 147 1.22 -11.03 -1.74
CA ARG A 147 2.33 -11.58 -0.97
C ARG A 147 1.90 -12.19 0.37
N LEU A 148 0.64 -12.00 0.77
CA LEU A 148 0.11 -12.42 2.07
C LEU A 148 -1.05 -13.42 1.85
N PRO A 149 -0.88 -14.72 2.15
CA PRO A 149 -1.87 -15.75 1.85
C PRO A 149 -3.28 -15.46 2.39
N GLU A 150 -3.38 -14.91 3.59
CA GLU A 150 -4.63 -14.60 4.28
C GLU A 150 -5.41 -13.41 3.67
N PHE A 151 -4.80 -12.64 2.77
CA PHE A 151 -5.43 -11.50 2.10
C PHE A 151 -6.05 -11.84 0.74
N SER A 152 -6.18 -13.12 0.39
CA SER A 152 -6.68 -13.53 -0.93
C SER A 152 -8.11 -13.02 -1.26
N GLU A 153 -9.01 -12.96 -0.27
CA GLU A 153 -10.34 -12.36 -0.48
C GLU A 153 -10.27 -10.84 -0.69
N ALA A 154 -9.47 -10.15 0.12
CA ALA A 154 -9.25 -8.71 -0.01
C ALA A 154 -8.59 -8.38 -1.36
N LEU A 155 -7.67 -9.22 -1.83
CA LEU A 155 -7.05 -9.13 -3.15
C LEU A 155 -8.10 -9.13 -4.25
N ARG A 156 -9.07 -10.06 -4.22
CA ARG A 156 -10.16 -10.10 -5.22
C ARG A 156 -10.89 -8.75 -5.31
N SER A 157 -11.29 -8.18 -4.17
CA SER A 157 -11.97 -6.89 -4.11
C SER A 157 -11.12 -5.75 -4.66
N THR A 158 -9.83 -5.69 -4.29
CA THR A 158 -8.87 -4.71 -4.80
C THR A 158 -8.73 -4.79 -6.33
N LEU A 159 -8.63 -6.00 -6.88
CA LEU A 159 -8.46 -6.23 -8.32
C LEU A 159 -9.70 -5.80 -9.12
N GLN A 160 -10.91 -6.07 -8.60
CA GLN A 160 -12.16 -5.61 -9.20
C GLN A 160 -12.25 -4.08 -9.21
N LYS A 161 -11.92 -3.43 -8.09
CA LYS A 161 -11.85 -1.96 -8.01
C LYS A 161 -10.82 -1.40 -8.99
N TYR A 162 -9.64 -2.00 -9.07
CA TYR A 162 -8.58 -1.58 -9.98
C TYR A 162 -9.04 -1.64 -11.45
N GLN A 163 -9.70 -2.73 -11.85
CA GLN A 163 -10.25 -2.90 -13.19
C GLN A 163 -11.25 -1.82 -13.57
N VAL A 164 -12.05 -1.33 -12.61
CA VAL A 164 -13.03 -0.25 -12.82
C VAL A 164 -12.36 1.13 -12.88
N VAL A 165 -11.34 1.38 -12.04
CA VAL A 165 -10.72 2.70 -11.91
C VAL A 165 -9.66 2.93 -12.98
N ARG A 166 -8.84 1.93 -13.31
CA ARG A 166 -7.70 2.04 -14.23
C ARG A 166 -8.06 2.60 -15.61
N PRO A 167 -9.18 2.26 -16.27
CA PRO A 167 -9.57 2.84 -17.56
C PRO A 167 -9.82 4.35 -17.53
N LYS A 168 -10.11 4.93 -16.36
CA LYS A 168 -10.32 6.38 -16.17
C LYS A 168 -9.00 7.17 -16.15
N VAL A 169 -7.86 6.49 -16.17
CA VAL A 169 -6.53 7.09 -16.00
C VAL A 169 -5.81 7.19 -17.35
N ASN A 170 -5.51 8.42 -17.76
CA ASN A 170 -4.78 8.72 -19.00
C ASN A 170 -3.25 8.62 -18.83
N VAL A 171 -2.76 7.42 -18.50
CA VAL A 171 -1.33 7.09 -18.48
C VAL A 171 -1.09 5.79 -19.23
N THR A 172 0.12 5.64 -19.77
CA THR A 172 0.51 4.45 -20.52
C THR A 172 0.52 3.20 -19.63
N ASP A 173 0.29 2.05 -20.24
CA ASP A 173 0.40 0.73 -19.59
C ASP A 173 1.79 0.49 -18.97
N SER A 174 2.84 1.09 -19.55
CA SER A 174 4.20 1.05 -18.98
C SER A 174 4.35 1.81 -17.66
N LYS A 175 3.62 2.93 -17.48
CA LYS A 175 3.64 3.74 -16.26
C LYS A 175 2.70 3.19 -15.19
N MET A 176 1.55 2.69 -15.60
CA MET A 176 0.58 2.04 -14.73
C MET A 176 -0.07 0.90 -15.50
N PRO A 177 0.08 -0.36 -15.07
CA PRO A 177 -0.35 -1.51 -15.85
C PRO A 177 -1.88 -1.48 -16.10
N GLN A 178 -2.31 -1.97 -17.26
CA GLN A 178 -3.69 -2.39 -17.48
C GLN A 178 -3.93 -3.69 -16.72
N ALA A 179 -5.20 -4.03 -16.49
CA ALA A 179 -5.58 -5.18 -15.66
C ALA A 179 -4.89 -6.49 -16.10
N ALA A 180 -4.84 -6.78 -17.41
CA ALA A 180 -4.18 -7.99 -17.93
C ALA A 180 -2.67 -8.04 -17.61
N ARG A 181 -1.96 -6.92 -17.79
CA ARG A 181 -0.52 -6.84 -17.47
C ARG A 181 -0.27 -6.93 -15.96
N LEU A 182 -1.15 -6.32 -15.16
CA LEU A 182 -1.07 -6.43 -13.70
C LEU A 182 -1.28 -7.88 -13.27
N LYS A 183 -2.27 -8.58 -13.83
CA LYS A 183 -2.52 -10.00 -13.58
C LYS A 183 -1.26 -10.83 -13.82
N THR A 184 -0.63 -10.69 -14.99
CA THR A 184 0.62 -11.42 -15.30
C THR A 184 1.70 -11.17 -14.25
N ARG A 185 1.92 -9.90 -13.87
CA ARG A 185 2.92 -9.54 -12.84
C ARG A 185 2.61 -10.16 -11.48
N LEU A 186 1.36 -10.10 -11.05
CA LEU A 186 0.94 -10.64 -9.76
C LEU A 186 1.00 -12.17 -9.75
N MET A 187 0.70 -12.82 -10.87
CA MET A 187 0.82 -14.28 -11.01
C MET A 187 2.26 -14.74 -10.83
N SER A 188 3.23 -14.06 -11.45
CA SER A 188 4.66 -14.39 -11.26
C SER A 188 5.06 -14.29 -9.78
N VAL A 189 4.67 -13.21 -9.10
CA VAL A 189 4.94 -13.04 -7.65
C VAL A 189 4.30 -14.16 -6.83
N ALA A 190 3.02 -14.49 -7.10
CA ALA A 190 2.32 -15.54 -6.37
C ALA A 190 2.95 -16.93 -6.60
N GLN A 191 3.43 -17.22 -7.82
CA GLN A 191 4.15 -18.45 -8.14
C GLN A 191 5.48 -18.54 -7.40
N GLU A 192 6.28 -17.46 -7.43
CA GLU A 192 7.59 -17.40 -6.76
C GLU A 192 7.47 -17.56 -5.24
N LEU A 193 6.37 -17.09 -4.64
CA LEU A 193 6.12 -17.21 -3.19
C LEU A 193 5.40 -18.50 -2.79
N ASP A 194 4.98 -19.32 -3.76
CA ASP A 194 4.09 -20.48 -3.56
C ASP A 194 2.78 -20.11 -2.84
N ASN A 195 2.20 -18.95 -3.20
CA ASN A 195 0.94 -18.46 -2.63
C ASN A 195 -0.26 -18.97 -3.43
N GLN A 196 -0.66 -20.22 -3.17
CA GLN A 196 -1.75 -20.90 -3.89
C GLN A 196 -3.09 -20.17 -3.82
N ALA A 197 -3.42 -19.55 -2.67
CA ALA A 197 -4.67 -18.83 -2.50
C ALA A 197 -4.74 -17.56 -3.39
N ALA A 198 -3.61 -16.85 -3.52
CA ALA A 198 -3.50 -15.74 -4.45
C ALA A 198 -3.56 -16.22 -5.91
N LEU A 199 -2.96 -17.36 -6.25
CA LEU A 199 -3.03 -17.93 -7.61
C LEU A 199 -4.47 -18.24 -8.03
N VAL A 200 -5.27 -18.87 -7.15
CA VAL A 200 -6.71 -19.12 -7.40
C VAL A 200 -7.47 -17.81 -7.64
N THR A 201 -7.18 -16.79 -6.83
CA THR A 201 -7.81 -15.47 -6.97
C THR A 201 -7.43 -14.79 -8.29
N LEU A 202 -6.16 -14.83 -8.68
CA LEU A 202 -5.68 -14.26 -9.94
C LEU A 202 -6.17 -15.02 -11.16
N ASN A 203 -6.27 -16.35 -11.06
CA ASN A 203 -6.79 -17.20 -12.14
C ASN A 203 -8.26 -16.95 -12.40
N SER A 204 -9.07 -16.61 -11.40
CA SER A 204 -10.48 -16.22 -11.59
C SER A 204 -10.65 -14.77 -12.07
N TRP A 205 -9.66 -13.90 -11.83
CA TRP A 205 -9.74 -12.51 -12.25
C TRP A 205 -9.69 -12.36 -13.79
N LEU A 206 -10.58 -11.54 -14.36
CA LEU A 206 -10.72 -11.24 -15.79
C LEU A 206 -11.28 -12.35 -16.69
N PHE A 207 -11.71 -13.49 -16.14
CA PHE A 207 -12.48 -14.49 -16.90
C PHE A 207 -13.99 -14.23 -16.85
N ASP A 208 -14.47 -13.47 -15.87
CA ASP A 208 -15.89 -13.12 -15.68
C ASP A 208 -16.28 -11.74 -16.26
N ALA A 209 -15.56 -11.26 -17.28
CA ALA A 209 -15.77 -9.94 -17.91
C ALA A 209 -16.26 -10.05 -19.36
#